data_AF-A0A2N8N4X7-F1
#
_entry.id   AF-A0A2N8N4X7-F1
#
_cell.length_a   1.000
_cell.length_b   1.000
_cell.length_c   1.000
_cell.angle_alpha   90.00
_cell.angle_beta   90.00
_cell.angle_gamma   90.00
#
_symmetry.space_group_name_H-M   'P 1'
#
loop_
_entity.id
_entity.type
_entity.pdbx_description
1 polymer ?
#
loop_
_entity_poly.entity_id
_entity_poly.type
_entity_poly.pdbx_seq_one_letter_code
_entity_poly.pdbx_strand_id
1 'polypeptide(L)'
;MEKTLQRQKDKKEKEKTRRELLGKLFFDFAKLVFAAFVLGGLSPLFQRETEGDASIPAVIIAVTLGISGTIVFASIGNRILK
;
A
#
# COMPACT_ATOMS: atom_id res chain seq x y z
N MET A 1 -20.68 -24.75 29.49
CA MET A 1 -19.25 -24.51 29.16
C MET A 1 -18.99 -24.50 27.65
N GLU A 2 -19.58 -25.41 26.88
CA GLU A 2 -19.34 -25.52 25.41
C GLU A 2 -19.69 -24.25 24.62
N LYS A 3 -20.84 -23.62 24.90
CA LYS A 3 -21.25 -22.36 24.24
C LYS A 3 -20.25 -21.21 24.46
N THR A 4 -19.56 -21.21 25.59
CA THR A 4 -18.55 -20.19 25.93
C THR A 4 -17.26 -20.44 25.14
N LEU A 5 -16.84 -21.70 25.01
CA LEU A 5 -15.68 -22.11 24.22
C LEU A 5 -15.91 -21.83 22.72
N GLN A 6 -17.10 -22.13 22.21
CA GLN A 6 -17.50 -21.84 20.84
C GLN A 6 -17.44 -20.34 20.55
N ARG A 7 -18.03 -19.50 21.42
CA ARG A 7 -17.94 -18.04 21.29
C ARG A 7 -16.50 -17.52 21.28
N GLN A 8 -15.59 -18.13 22.04
CA GLN A 8 -14.18 -17.74 22.03
C GLN A 8 -13.47 -18.14 20.73
N LYS A 9 -13.77 -19.33 20.19
CA LYS A 9 -13.27 -19.76 18.88
C LYS A 9 -13.76 -18.84 17.75
N ASP A 10 -15.07 -18.57 17.70
CA ASP A 10 -15.68 -17.70 16.69
C ASP A 10 -15.10 -16.28 16.74
N LYS A 11 -14.84 -15.75 17.94
CA LYS A 11 -14.17 -14.45 18.10
C LYS A 11 -12.76 -14.49 17.52
N LYS A 12 -11.98 -15.51 17.86
CA LYS A 12 -10.60 -15.65 17.39
C LYS A 12 -10.51 -15.81 15.87
N GLU A 13 -11.42 -16.56 15.27
CA GLU A 13 -11.52 -16.69 13.81
C GLU A 13 -11.90 -15.37 13.14
N LYS A 14 -12.91 -14.66 13.66
CA LYS A 14 -13.28 -13.33 13.14
C LYS A 14 -12.12 -12.35 13.22
N GLU A 15 -11.36 -12.35 14.31
CA GLU A 15 -10.17 -11.50 14.43
C GLU A 15 -9.08 -11.87 13.43
N LYS A 16 -8.84 -13.17 13.20
CA LYS A 16 -7.89 -13.64 12.20
C LYS A 16 -8.30 -13.21 10.80
N THR A 17 -9.55 -13.44 10.41
CA THR A 17 -10.09 -13.00 9.12
C THR A 17 -9.98 -11.48 8.96
N ARG A 18 -10.25 -10.71 10.02
CA ARG A 18 -10.10 -9.25 9.99
C ARG A 18 -8.66 -8.85 9.71
N ARG A 19 -7.68 -9.47 10.37
CA ARG A 19 -6.25 -9.20 10.15
C ARG A 19 -5.81 -9.53 8.72
N GLU A 20 -6.25 -10.66 8.18
CA GLU A 20 -5.96 -11.07 6.80
C GLU A 20 -6.54 -10.08 5.77
N LEU A 21 -7.79 -9.64 5.97
CA LEU A 21 -8.43 -8.65 5.09
C LEU A 21 -7.72 -7.29 5.14
N LEU A 22 -7.36 -6.80 6.33
CA LEU A 22 -6.61 -5.55 6.45
C LEU A 22 -5.22 -5.67 5.82
N GLY A 23 -4.52 -6.80 6.02
CA GLY A 23 -3.21 -7.02 5.40
C GLY A 23 -3.28 -7.00 3.86
N LYS A 24 -4.30 -7.65 3.29
CA LYS A 24 -4.56 -7.61 1.84
C LYS A 24 -4.88 -6.20 1.36
N LEU A 25 -5.73 -5.47 2.08
CA LEU A 25 -6.06 -4.07 1.76
C LEU A 25 -4.81 -3.19 1.70
N PHE A 26 -3.92 -3.30 2.68
CA PHE A 26 -2.66 -2.54 2.69
C PHE A 26 -1.70 -2.93 1.57
N PHE A 27 -1.66 -4.22 1.21
CA PHE A 27 -0.89 -4.67 0.06
C PHE A 27 -1.44 -4.13 -1.27
N ASP A 28 -2.77 -4.08 -1.42
CA ASP A 28 -3.41 -3.50 -2.60
C ASP A 28 -3.19 -1.98 -2.66
N PHE A 29 -3.23 -1.28 -1.52
CA PHE A 29 -2.81 0.12 -1.44
C PHE A 29 -1.34 0.31 -1.80
N ALA A 30 -0.45 -0.59 -1.37
CA ALA A 30 0.98 -0.51 -1.70
C ALA A 30 1.21 -0.58 -3.22
N LYS A 31 0.47 -1.45 -3.92
CA LYS A 31 0.48 -1.52 -5.40
C LYS A 31 -0.12 -0.28 -6.05
N LEU A 32 -1.25 0.20 -5.54
CA LEU A 32 -1.95 1.36 -6.09
C LEU A 32 -1.12 2.63 -5.96
N VAL A 33 -0.54 2.87 -4.78
CA VAL A 33 0.33 4.01 -4.50
C VAL A 33 1.59 3.92 -5.33
N PHE A 34 2.21 2.74 -5.45
CA PHE A 34 3.36 2.55 -6.34
C PHE A 34 3.01 2.94 -7.78
N ALA A 35 1.93 2.40 -8.32
CA ALA A 35 1.50 2.69 -9.69
C ALA A 35 1.20 4.19 -9.87
N ALA A 36 0.47 4.82 -8.95
CA ALA A 36 0.12 6.24 -9.03
C ALA A 36 1.36 7.15 -8.98
N PHE A 37 2.28 6.90 -8.05
CA PHE A 37 3.49 7.72 -7.90
C PHE A 37 4.52 7.47 -9.00
N VAL A 38 4.70 6.23 -9.44
CA VAL A 38 5.65 5.92 -10.52
C VAL A 38 5.08 6.38 -11.88
N LEU A 39 3.86 5.99 -12.25
CA LEU A 39 3.28 6.40 -13.53
C LEU A 39 3.00 7.90 -13.57
N GLY A 40 2.48 8.47 -12.48
CA GLY A 40 2.27 9.92 -12.35
C GLY A 40 3.60 10.68 -12.31
N GLY A 41 4.60 10.17 -11.61
CA GLY A 41 5.95 10.75 -11.54
C GLY A 41 6.73 10.69 -12.85
N LEU A 42 6.44 9.71 -13.71
CA LEU A 42 7.02 9.60 -15.05
C LEU A 42 6.24 10.41 -16.10
N SER A 43 5.04 10.91 -15.79
CA SER A 43 4.22 11.69 -16.72
C SER A 43 4.95 12.87 -17.40
N PRO A 44 5.87 13.61 -16.74
CA PRO A 44 6.61 14.70 -17.38
C PRO A 44 7.55 14.21 -18.50
N LEU A 45 8.00 12.95 -18.48
CA LEU A 45 8.84 12.38 -19.55
C LEU A 45 8.07 12.14 -20.85
N PHE A 46 6.74 12.11 -20.78
CA PHE A 46 5.86 11.87 -21.93
C PHE A 46 5.21 13.16 -22.46
N GLN A 47 5.34 14.29 -21.75
CA GLN A 47 4.85 15.60 -22.16
C GLN A 47 5.98 16.33 -22.89
N ARG A 48 5.99 16.30 -24.23
CA ARG A 48 7.12 16.82 -25.03
C ARG A 48 7.18 18.33 -25.21
N GLU A 49 6.17 19.13 -24.86
CA GLU A 49 6.07 20.51 -25.40
C GLU A 49 5.36 21.53 -24.49
N THR A 50 5.44 21.42 -23.16
CA THR A 50 4.84 22.44 -22.27
C THR A 50 5.90 23.02 -21.35
N GLU A 51 6.54 24.09 -21.86
CA GLU A 51 7.28 25.13 -21.14
C GLU A 51 7.69 24.80 -19.69
N GLY A 52 8.89 24.23 -19.57
CA GLY A 52 9.55 23.94 -18.31
C GLY A 52 10.14 22.54 -18.36
N ASP A 53 11.46 22.44 -18.54
CA ASP A 53 12.21 21.18 -18.52
C ASP A 53 11.59 20.21 -17.52
N ALA A 54 11.19 19.03 -17.99
CA ALA A 54 10.76 17.94 -17.13
C ALA A 54 11.84 17.77 -16.06
N SER A 55 11.55 18.24 -14.84
CA SER A 55 12.58 18.34 -13.82
C SER A 55 12.92 16.92 -13.40
N ILE A 56 14.03 16.39 -13.92
CA ILE A 56 14.62 15.11 -13.53
C ILE A 56 14.60 14.92 -11.99
N PRO A 57 14.85 15.97 -11.17
CA PRO A 57 14.63 15.90 -9.73
C PRO A 57 13.22 15.51 -9.29
N ALA A 58 12.16 16.04 -9.91
CA ALA A 58 10.77 15.71 -9.57
C ALA A 58 10.43 14.25 -9.90
N VAL A 59 10.94 13.72 -11.02
CA VAL A 59 10.78 12.30 -11.38
C VAL A 59 11.43 11.40 -10.33
N ILE A 60 12.68 11.72 -9.92
CA ILE A 60 13.41 10.96 -8.90
C ILE A 60 12.69 11.02 -7.55
N ILE A 61 12.17 12.18 -7.15
CA ILE A 61 11.41 12.36 -5.91
C ILE A 61 10.14 11.51 -5.95
N ALA A 62 9.37 11.57 -7.04
CA ALA A 62 8.12 10.81 -7.17
C ALA A 62 8.35 9.30 -7.12
N VAL A 63 9.38 8.79 -7.79
CA VAL A 63 9.75 7.37 -7.74
C VAL A 63 10.18 6.96 -6.33
N THR A 64 11.00 7.78 -5.67
CA THR A 64 11.48 7.51 -4.30
C THR A 64 10.31 7.51 -3.30
N LEU A 65 9.38 8.46 -3.42
CA LEU A 65 8.16 8.50 -2.62
C LEU A 65 7.28 7.27 -2.86
N GLY A 66 7.11 6.86 -4.11
CA GLY A 66 6.39 5.63 -4.46
C GLY A 66 6.98 4.40 -3.76
N ILE A 67 8.30 4.20 -3.84
CA ILE A 67 8.99 3.07 -3.18
C ILE A 67 8.84 3.15 -1.65
N SER A 68 9.09 4.32 -1.05
CA SER A 68 8.99 4.50 0.40
C SER A 68 7.57 4.26 0.91
N GLY A 69 6.55 4.75 0.19
CA GLY A 69 5.14 4.52 0.49
C GLY A 69 4.78 3.03 0.44
N THR A 70 5.23 2.32 -0.60
CA THR A 70 5.04 0.86 -0.70
C THR A 70 5.65 0.12 0.49
N ILE A 71 6.87 0.48 0.92
CA ILE A 71 7.52 -0.14 2.09
C ILE A 71 6.71 0.11 3.37
N VAL A 72 6.21 1.34 3.57
CA VAL A 72 5.38 1.70 4.74
C VAL A 72 4.09 0.89 4.74
N PHE A 73 3.36 0.85 3.62
CA PHE A 73 2.12 0.08 3.53
C PHE A 73 2.33 -1.42 3.68
N ALA A 74 3.39 -1.98 3.09
CA ALA A 74 3.76 -3.38 3.27
C ALA A 74 4.13 -3.69 4.73
N SER A 75 4.85 -2.78 5.40
CA SER A 75 5.21 -2.91 6.82
C SER A 75 3.98 -2.88 7.73
N ILE A 76 3.04 -1.97 7.46
CA ILE A 76 1.75 -1.90 8.18
C ILE A 76 0.96 -3.20 7.96
N GLY A 77 0.84 -3.67 6.71
CA GLY A 77 0.17 -4.94 6.39
C GLY A 77 0.80 -6.14 7.11
N ASN A 78 2.13 -6.22 7.14
CA ASN A 78 2.87 -7.28 7.82
C ASN A 78 2.70 -7.23 9.35
N ARG A 79 2.63 -6.02 9.93
CA ARG A 79 2.38 -5.83 11.37
C ARG A 79 0.95 -6.18 11.78
N ILE A 80 -0.01 -6.04 10.88
CA ILE A 80 -1.42 -6.43 11.11
C ILE A 80 -1.61 -7.94 10.97
N LEU A 81 -0.85 -8.60 10.09
CA LEU A 81 -0.87 -10.06 9.95
C LEU A 81 -0.22 -10.77 11.15
N LYS A 82 0.78 -10.15 11.77
CA LYS A 82 1.44 -10.63 12.99
C LYS A 82 0.52 -10.53 14.22
#